data_AF-A0A537SWR9-F1
#
_entry.id   AF-A0A537SWR9-F1
#
_cell.length_a   1.000
_cell.length_b   1.000
_cell.length_c   1.000
_cell.angle_alpha   90.00
_cell.angle_beta   90.00
_cell.angle_gamma   90.00
#
_symmetry.space_group_name_H-M   'P 1'
#
loop_
_entity.id
_entity.type
_entity.pdbx_description
1 polymer ?
#
loop_
_entity_poly.entity_id
_entity_poly.type
_entity_poly.pdbx_seq_one_letter_code
_entity_poly.pdbx_strand_id
1 'polypeptide(L)'
;MIAHNETYEENTISLDGASFYGCTFRRCKLIFSGLLPFTLEGGAYHDCNWEFAGPAANTIAFLSALHKAGAHDLIEGTFRTIRGEQATSPIAMRH
;
A
#
# COMPACT_ATOMS: atom_id res chain seq x y z
N MET A 1 4.52 -7.15 -15.80
CA MET A 1 5.03 -6.03 -16.63
C MET A 1 6.21 -5.42 -15.90
N ILE A 2 7.30 -5.06 -16.58
CA ILE A 2 8.46 -4.40 -15.96
C ILE A 2 8.77 -3.14 -16.78
N ALA A 3 8.91 -1.99 -16.12
CA ALA A 3 9.17 -0.70 -16.77
C ALA A 3 10.21 0.14 -16.01
N HIS A 4 11.01 0.91 -16.75
CA HIS A 4 12.10 1.71 -16.22
C HIS A 4 12.08 3.13 -16.80
N ASN A 5 12.08 4.16 -15.95
CA ASN A 5 12.14 5.58 -16.32
C ASN A 5 11.09 6.04 -17.35
N GLU A 6 9.94 5.37 -17.40
CA GLU A 6 8.85 5.69 -18.30
C GLU A 6 7.92 6.74 -17.70
N THR A 7 7.19 7.47 -18.56
CA THR A 7 6.11 8.38 -18.14
C THR A 7 4.76 7.86 -18.61
N TYR A 8 3.82 7.76 -17.68
CA TYR A 8 2.42 7.41 -17.93
C TYR A 8 1.54 8.62 -17.63
N GLU A 9 0.55 8.88 -18.49
CA GLU A 9 -0.35 10.03 -18.37
C GLU A 9 -1.79 9.64 -18.69
N GLU A 10 -2.71 9.97 -17.77
CA GLU A 10 -4.15 9.71 -17.89
C GLU A 10 -4.53 8.22 -18.07
N ASN A 11 -3.61 7.32 -17.73
CA ASN A 11 -3.83 5.88 -17.79
C ASN A 11 -4.52 5.32 -16.53
N THR A 12 -5.28 4.25 -16.71
CA THR A 12 -5.64 3.33 -15.62
C THR A 12 -4.66 2.17 -15.62
N ILE A 13 -3.98 1.92 -14.51
CA ILE A 13 -2.89 0.95 -14.40
C ILE A 13 -3.19 -0.03 -13.26
N SER A 14 -3.23 -1.33 -13.60
CA SER A 14 -3.24 -2.41 -12.60
C SER A 14 -1.82 -2.65 -12.09
N LEU A 15 -1.66 -2.62 -10.78
CA LEU A 15 -0.36 -2.79 -10.13
C LEU A 15 0.01 -4.28 -9.96
N ASP A 16 -0.97 -5.17 -9.80
CA ASP A 16 -0.73 -6.59 -9.56
C ASP A 16 0.20 -7.22 -10.62
N GLY A 17 1.35 -7.73 -10.18
CA GLY A 17 2.36 -8.35 -11.05
C GLY A 17 3.17 -7.37 -11.90
N ALA A 18 3.09 -6.07 -11.61
CA ALA A 18 3.88 -5.03 -12.26
C ALA A 18 5.06 -4.58 -11.40
N SER A 19 6.15 -4.19 -12.05
CA SER A 19 7.32 -3.60 -11.42
C SER A 19 7.72 -2.34 -12.17
N PHE A 20 7.72 -1.21 -11.46
CA PHE A 20 8.06 0.09 -12.02
C PHE A 20 9.25 0.69 -11.27
N TYR A 21 10.27 1.07 -12.01
CA TYR A 21 11.51 1.63 -11.49
C TYR A 21 11.74 3.02 -12.10
N GLY A 22 11.83 4.07 -11.28
CA GLY A 22 12.08 5.45 -11.77
C GLY A 22 10.96 6.05 -12.63
N CYS A 23 9.78 5.42 -12.67
CA CYS A 23 8.69 5.85 -13.56
C CYS A 23 7.92 7.05 -13.00
N THR A 24 7.41 7.90 -13.89
CA THR A 24 6.55 9.04 -13.55
C THR A 24 5.11 8.76 -13.96
N PHE A 25 4.16 9.02 -13.06
CA PHE A 25 2.72 8.85 -13.30
C PHE A 25 2.04 10.21 -13.15
N ARG A 26 1.23 10.61 -14.14
CA ARG A 26 0.51 11.88 -14.18
C ARG A 26 -0.96 11.65 -14.42
N ARG A 27 -1.83 12.10 -13.50
CA ARG A 27 -3.29 11.96 -13.61
C ARG A 27 -3.73 10.51 -13.85
N CYS A 28 -2.97 9.54 -13.33
CA CYS A 28 -3.26 8.13 -13.49
C CYS A 28 -4.21 7.61 -12.41
N LYS A 29 -4.99 6.58 -12.75
CA LYS A 29 -5.68 5.74 -11.76
C LYS A 29 -4.86 4.48 -11.52
N LEU A 30 -4.30 4.33 -10.32
CA LEU A 30 -3.50 3.18 -9.91
C LEU A 30 -4.36 2.21 -9.10
N ILE A 31 -4.49 0.97 -9.56
CA ILE A 31 -5.38 -0.02 -8.97
C ILE A 31 -4.56 -1.17 -8.39
N PHE A 32 -4.72 -1.46 -7.10
CA PHE A 32 -4.20 -2.65 -6.45
C PHE A 32 -5.34 -3.58 -6.05
N SER A 33 -5.34 -4.79 -6.63
CA SER A 33 -6.38 -5.80 -6.38
C SER A 33 -5.98 -6.84 -5.33
N GLY A 34 -4.69 -7.01 -5.03
CA GLY A 34 -4.22 -7.98 -4.04
C GLY A 34 -4.13 -9.41 -4.58
N LEU A 35 -3.89 -9.56 -5.88
CA LEU A 35 -3.75 -10.85 -6.57
C LEU A 35 -2.29 -11.27 -6.73
N LEU A 36 -1.38 -10.31 -6.94
CA LEU A 36 0.05 -10.57 -7.14
C LEU A 36 0.89 -9.46 -6.50
N PRO A 37 2.12 -9.76 -6.07
CA PRO A 37 3.04 -8.73 -5.60
C PRO A 37 3.36 -7.72 -6.72
N PHE A 38 3.73 -6.51 -6.30
CA PHE A 38 4.16 -5.45 -7.21
C PHE A 38 5.34 -4.68 -6.62
N THR A 39 6.05 -3.95 -7.47
CA THR A 39 7.17 -3.08 -7.06
C THR A 39 6.96 -1.67 -7.59
N LEU A 40 7.11 -0.68 -6.70
CA LEU A 40 7.18 0.73 -7.02
C LEU A 40 8.45 1.30 -6.39
N GLU A 41 9.45 1.63 -7.21
CA GLU A 41 10.75 2.10 -6.72
C GLU A 41 11.16 3.39 -7.44
N GLY A 42 11.54 4.41 -6.68
CA GLY A 42 12.03 5.69 -7.22
C GLY A 42 11.02 6.45 -8.10
N GLY A 43 9.72 6.17 -7.97
CA GLY A 43 8.69 6.76 -8.81
C GLY A 43 8.26 8.17 -8.39
N ALA A 44 7.72 8.93 -9.35
CA ALA A 44 7.06 10.22 -9.11
C ALA A 44 5.58 10.12 -9.47
N TYR A 45 4.71 10.71 -8.64
CA TYR A 45 3.25 10.60 -8.79
C TYR A 45 2.64 12.00 -8.71
N HIS A 46 1.97 12.42 -9.78
CA HIS A 46 1.35 13.74 -9.89
C HIS A 46 -0.14 13.57 -10.17
N ASP A 47 -0.99 14.05 -9.26
CA ASP A 47 -2.45 14.03 -9.38
C ASP A 47 -3.03 12.63 -9.66
N CYS A 48 -2.41 11.59 -9.13
CA CYS A 48 -2.88 10.22 -9.30
C CYS A 48 -3.97 9.87 -8.28
N ASN A 49 -4.96 9.10 -8.70
CA ASN A 49 -5.93 8.46 -7.83
C ASN A 49 -5.51 7.01 -7.53
N TRP A 50 -5.68 6.58 -6.28
CA TRP A 50 -5.33 5.24 -5.83
C TRP A 50 -6.59 4.47 -5.44
N GLU A 51 -6.71 3.23 -5.91
CA GLU A 51 -7.87 2.38 -5.66
C GLU A 51 -7.45 1.00 -5.19
N PHE A 52 -8.11 0.54 -4.12
CA PHE A 52 -8.09 -0.87 -3.72
C PHE A 52 -9.29 -1.56 -4.37
N ALA A 53 -9.03 -2.68 -5.05
CA ALA A 53 -10.05 -3.53 -5.65
C ALA A 53 -9.92 -4.97 -5.13
N GLY A 54 -10.88 -5.84 -5.48
CA GLY A 54 -10.79 -7.28 -5.22
C GLY A 54 -10.41 -7.68 -3.78
N PRO A 55 -9.55 -8.70 -3.60
CA PRO A 55 -9.05 -9.10 -2.27
C PRO A 55 -8.43 -7.97 -1.44
N ALA A 56 -7.76 -7.00 -2.05
CA ALA A 56 -7.21 -5.85 -1.32
C ALA A 56 -8.31 -4.99 -0.72
N ALA A 57 -9.38 -4.70 -1.48
CA ALA A 57 -10.54 -3.95 -0.97
C ALA A 57 -11.22 -4.67 0.21
N ASN A 58 -11.32 -6.02 0.15
CA ASN A 58 -11.86 -6.82 1.26
C ASN A 58 -11.03 -6.66 2.54
N THR A 59 -9.71 -6.56 2.41
CA THR A 59 -8.82 -6.32 3.56
C THR A 59 -9.08 -4.96 4.20
N ILE A 60 -9.22 -3.90 3.39
CA ILE A 60 -9.57 -2.57 3.89
C ILE A 60 -10.94 -2.57 4.59
N ALA A 61 -11.93 -3.25 4.01
CA ALA A 61 -13.25 -3.39 4.63
C ALA A 61 -13.17 -4.12 5.98
N PHE A 62 -12.36 -5.17 6.08
CA PHE A 62 -12.11 -5.89 7.33
C PHE A 62 -11.45 -5.02 8.40
N LEU A 63 -10.39 -4.28 8.05
CA LEU A 63 -9.73 -3.34 8.97
C LEU A 63 -10.69 -2.25 9.46
N SER A 64 -11.56 -1.74 8.57
CA SER A 64 -12.62 -0.79 8.94
C SER A 64 -13.63 -1.40 9.92
N ALA A 65 -14.01 -2.66 9.71
CA ALA A 65 -14.92 -3.38 10.60
C ALA A 65 -14.30 -3.60 11.99
N LEU A 66 -13.02 -3.99 12.06
CA LEU A 66 -12.28 -4.12 13.32
C LEU A 66 -12.22 -2.81 14.11
N HIS A 67 -11.93 -1.71 13.42
CA HIS A 67 -11.94 -0.38 14.04
C HIS A 67 -13.32 -0.08 14.65
N LYS A 68 -14.40 -0.27 13.89
CA LYS A 68 -15.79 -0.06 14.36
C LYS A 68 -16.18 -0.98 15.52
N ALA A 69 -15.60 -2.18 15.58
CA ALA A 69 -15.82 -3.15 16.65
C ALA A 69 -15.03 -2.85 17.95
N GLY A 70 -14.26 -1.76 17.98
CA GLY A 70 -13.52 -1.34 19.17
C GLY A 70 -12.05 -1.75 19.21
N ALA A 71 -11.55 -2.45 18.19
CA ALA A 71 -10.15 -2.92 18.11
C ALA A 71 -9.17 -1.81 17.66
N HIS A 72 -9.27 -0.61 18.25
CA HIS A 72 -8.50 0.57 17.87
C HIS A 72 -6.99 0.34 18.01
N ASP A 73 -6.54 -0.23 19.14
CA ASP A 73 -5.10 -0.46 19.40
C ASP A 73 -4.45 -1.38 18.35
N LEU A 74 -5.20 -2.37 17.85
CA LEU A 74 -4.75 -3.27 16.80
C LEU A 74 -4.55 -2.51 15.47
N ILE A 75 -5.51 -1.65 15.12
CA ILE A 75 -5.46 -0.84 13.89
C ILE A 75 -4.33 0.19 13.97
N GLU A 76 -4.19 0.88 15.09
CA GLU A 76 -3.09 1.82 15.31
C GLU A 76 -1.73 1.11 15.32
N GLY A 77 -1.64 -0.07 15.93
CA GLY A 77 -0.44 -0.90 15.85
C GLY A 77 -0.08 -1.32 14.43
N THR A 78 -1.08 -1.60 13.60
CA THR A 78 -0.90 -1.90 12.19
C THR A 78 -0.33 -0.69 11.44
N PHE A 79 -0.86 0.52 11.68
CA PHE A 79 -0.32 1.73 11.07
C PHE A 79 1.11 2.06 11.53
N ARG A 80 1.43 1.87 12.81
CA ARG A 80 2.81 2.02 13.31
C ARG A 80 3.77 1.10 12.56
N THR A 81 3.36 -0.16 12.37
CA THR A 81 4.14 -1.14 11.61
C THR A 81 4.37 -0.70 10.17
N ILE A 82 3.32 -0.19 9.49
CA ILE A 82 3.42 0.34 8.12
C ILE A 82 4.39 1.52 8.02
N ARG A 83 4.43 2.39 9.05
CA ARG A 83 5.37 3.52 9.13
C ARG A 83 6.80 3.10 9.47
N GLY A 84 7.04 1.82 9.80
CA GLY A 84 8.34 1.33 10.28
C GLY A 84 8.63 1.71 11.74
N GLU A 85 7.63 2.17 12.49
CA GLU A 85 7.72 2.42 13.92
C GLU A 85 7.64 1.07 14.64
N GLN A 86 8.80 0.45 14.89
CA GLN A 86 8.88 -0.74 15.74
C GLN A 86 8.20 -0.46 17.08
N ALA A 87 7.41 -1.41 17.59
CA ALA A 87 7.11 -1.44 19.01
C ALA A 87 8.46 -1.48 19.74
N THR A 88 8.82 -0.41 20.46
CA THR A 88 9.86 -0.50 21.48
C THR A 88 9.53 -1.74 22.30
N SER A 89 10.41 -2.73 22.31
CA SER A 89 10.21 -3.91 23.15
C SER A 89 10.44 -3.48 24.60
N PRO A 90 9.44 -3.47 25.52
CA PRO A 90 9.73 -3.85 26.88
C PRO A 90 9.50 -5.36 26.91
N ILE A 91 10.52 -6.17 27.09
CA ILE A 91 10.90 -6.63 28.42
C ILE A 91 12.30 -7.21 28.26
N ALA A 92 13.30 -6.52 28.78
CA ALA A 92 14.45 -7.22 29.32
C ALA A 92 13.94 -7.97 30.56
N MET A 93 13.75 -9.28 30.44
CA MET A 93 13.54 -10.14 31.60
C MET A 93 14.89 -10.18 32.34
N ARG A 94 15.06 -9.25 33.29
CA ARG A 94 16.19 -9.27 34.22
C ARG A 94 15.75 -10.06 35.46
N HIS A 95 16.42 -11.20 35.61
CA HIS A 95 16.62 -12.09 36.78
C HIS A 95 15.56 -12.11 37.88
#